data_AF-A0A3N0J1F9-F1
#
_entry.id   AF-A0A3N0J1F9-F1
#
_cell.length_a   1.000
_cell.length_b   1.000
_cell.length_c   1.000
_cell.angle_alpha   90.00
_cell.angle_beta   90.00
_cell.angle_gamma   90.00
#
_symmetry.space_group_name_H-M   'P 1'
#
loop_
_entity.id
_entity.type
_entity.pdbx_description
1 polymer ?
#
loop_
_entity_poly.entity_id
_entity_poly.type
_entity_poly.pdbx_seq_one_letter_code
_entity_poly.pdbx_strand_id
1 'polypeptide(L)'
;MLPASQRVTLVTLYGSDYSETRRTGQRPGKKCYNRRGSVTRMPKENPQKEVSRGRIVAALLDLMGDGTAYRDVSVTLLAGRAGLSRRTFYRHFASVDAVLDARLRDLGASFAARATTALGAERRLGDLAFAYFSFWEQHEPLLVLLRDNELLHLTGSRFGEGTRDALFAGGEAAGDSSLAYLYRFMAGGMSSMLDQWVRDGFERTPRELAALADRLAEHLSVAPV
;
A
#
# COMPACT_ATOMS: atom_id res chain seq x y z
N MET A 1 -18.39 -30.32 -6.94
CA MET A 1 -17.42 -30.55 -8.03
C MET A 1 -16.97 -29.19 -8.52
N LEU A 2 -15.75 -28.77 -8.20
CA LEU A 2 -15.16 -27.49 -8.60
C LEU A 2 -14.26 -27.71 -9.83
N PRO A 3 -14.25 -26.80 -10.83
CA PRO A 3 -13.44 -27.00 -12.03
C PRO A 3 -11.96 -26.70 -11.78
N ALA A 4 -11.11 -27.52 -12.41
CA ALA A 4 -9.67 -27.49 -12.34
C ALA A 4 -9.09 -26.47 -13.33
N SER A 5 -8.98 -25.21 -12.92
CA SER A 5 -8.12 -24.23 -13.61
C SER A 5 -7.84 -23.05 -12.69
N GLN A 6 -6.73 -23.10 -11.95
CA GLN A 6 -5.88 -21.97 -11.53
C GLN A 6 -4.91 -22.45 -10.43
N ARG A 7 -3.87 -23.18 -10.84
CA ARG A 7 -2.59 -23.18 -10.12
C ARG A 7 -1.69 -22.21 -10.86
N VAL A 8 -1.70 -20.96 -10.45
CA VAL A 8 -0.75 -19.94 -10.93
C VAL A 8 0.14 -19.60 -9.75
N THR A 9 1.42 -19.93 -9.89
CA THR A 9 2.48 -19.67 -8.92
C THR A 9 2.63 -18.16 -8.69
N LEU A 10 2.48 -17.71 -7.44
CA LEU A 10 2.51 -16.31 -6.97
C LEU A 10 3.80 -15.50 -7.24
N VAL A 11 4.79 -16.08 -7.92
CA VAL A 11 6.12 -15.47 -8.13
C VAL A 11 6.11 -14.39 -9.22
N THR A 12 5.09 -14.34 -10.09
CA THR A 12 5.14 -13.49 -11.30
C THR A 12 4.46 -12.12 -11.16
N LEU A 13 3.65 -11.88 -10.12
CA LEU A 13 2.94 -10.59 -9.97
C LEU A 13 3.75 -9.48 -9.29
N TYR A 14 4.94 -9.79 -8.76
CA TYR A 14 5.75 -8.83 -7.98
C TYR A 14 7.19 -8.62 -8.48
N GLY A 15 7.51 -9.05 -9.70
CA GLY A 15 8.88 -8.96 -10.22
C GLY A 15 8.95 -8.78 -11.73
N SER A 16 8.77 -7.56 -12.22
CA SER A 16 9.37 -7.08 -13.49
C SER A 16 9.12 -5.59 -13.67
N ASP A 17 10.00 -4.76 -13.11
CA ASP A 17 10.14 -3.38 -13.58
C ASP A 17 11.56 -2.81 -13.33
N TYR A 18 12.57 -3.68 -13.33
CA TYR A 18 13.96 -3.27 -13.17
C TYR A 18 14.91 -4.09 -14.05
N SER A 19 14.82 -3.90 -15.36
CA SER A 19 16.00 -3.96 -16.24
C SER A 19 15.63 -3.66 -17.69
N GLU A 20 15.60 -2.39 -18.09
CA GLU A 20 16.01 -2.03 -19.45
C GLU A 20 16.28 -0.52 -19.57
N THR A 21 17.55 -0.16 -19.64
CA THR A 21 18.04 0.86 -20.59
C THR A 21 19.56 0.73 -20.66
N ARG A 22 20.04 0.18 -21.79
CA ARG A 22 21.45 0.17 -22.14
C ARG A 22 21.89 1.56 -22.62
N ARG A 23 23.04 1.99 -22.09
CA ARG A 23 24.16 2.70 -22.74
C ARG A 23 23.84 3.61 -23.95
N THR A 24 24.07 4.91 -23.76
CA THR A 24 24.82 5.78 -24.69
C THR A 24 25.28 7.08 -23.98
N GLY A 25 26.55 7.48 -24.16
CA GLY A 25 26.92 8.91 -24.24
C GLY A 25 27.43 9.66 -22.99
N GLN A 26 28.73 9.56 -22.75
CA GLN A 26 29.69 10.55 -22.18
C GLN A 26 29.24 12.02 -21.92
N ARG A 27 29.54 12.60 -20.73
CA ARG A 27 30.62 13.59 -20.43
C ARG A 27 30.53 14.23 -19.02
N PRO A 28 31.66 14.74 -18.44
CA PRO A 28 31.80 15.02 -17.00
C PRO A 28 31.79 16.53 -16.64
N GLY A 29 31.36 16.85 -15.42
CA GLY A 29 31.52 18.17 -14.77
C GLY A 29 30.37 18.43 -13.78
N LYS A 30 30.53 18.95 -12.57
CA LYS A 30 31.66 19.61 -11.88
C LYS A 30 31.53 19.29 -10.39
N LYS A 31 32.64 19.03 -9.69
CA LYS A 31 32.67 18.91 -8.22
C LYS A 31 32.65 20.31 -7.62
N CYS A 32 31.56 20.68 -6.94
CA CYS A 32 31.52 21.85 -6.05
C CYS A 32 31.83 21.38 -4.63
N TYR A 33 32.97 21.82 -4.08
CA TYR A 33 33.36 21.62 -2.69
C TYR A 33 32.78 22.73 -1.83
N ASN A 34 32.16 22.39 -0.70
CA ASN A 34 31.75 23.36 0.32
C ASN A 34 32.79 23.43 1.46
N ARG A 35 32.99 24.62 2.03
CA ARG A 35 34.15 25.01 2.86
C ARG A 35 34.19 24.45 4.30
N ARG A 36 33.44 23.38 4.58
CA ARG A 36 33.49 22.60 5.83
C ARG A 36 33.41 21.13 5.43
N GLY A 37 34.52 20.41 5.56
CA GLY A 37 34.74 19.08 5.00
C GLY A 37 33.94 17.94 5.63
N SER A 38 32.62 18.05 5.72
CA SER A 38 31.73 16.92 6.01
C SER A 38 30.85 16.66 4.79
N VAL A 39 31.18 15.60 4.04
CA VAL A 39 30.24 14.98 3.10
C VAL A 39 29.15 14.36 3.97
N THR A 40 28.03 15.04 4.15
CA THR A 40 26.81 14.38 4.61
C THR A 40 26.38 13.46 3.47
N ARG A 41 26.84 12.21 3.51
CA ARG A 41 26.40 11.17 2.60
C ARG A 41 24.90 11.00 2.86
N MET A 42 24.06 11.52 1.95
CA MET A 42 22.66 11.10 1.84
C MET A 42 22.66 9.58 2.01
N PRO A 43 21.86 9.00 2.92
CA PRO A 43 21.84 7.55 3.08
C PRO A 43 21.46 6.97 1.73
N LYS A 44 22.42 6.35 1.04
CA LYS A 44 22.08 5.47 -0.07
C LYS A 44 21.32 4.34 0.59
N GLU A 45 20.00 4.30 0.42
CA GLU A 45 19.20 3.14 0.79
C GLU A 45 19.92 1.92 0.27
N ASN A 46 20.26 1.02 1.19
CA ASN A 46 21.06 -0.14 0.86
C ASN A 46 20.17 -1.07 0.01
N PRO A 47 20.48 -1.32 -1.28
CA PRO A 47 19.62 -2.17 -2.11
C PRO A 47 19.41 -3.55 -1.50
N GLN A 48 20.39 -4.06 -0.74
CA GLN A 48 20.27 -5.33 -0.02
C GLN A 48 19.27 -5.26 1.15
N LYS A 49 19.09 -4.08 1.78
CA LYS A 49 18.09 -3.91 2.83
C LYS A 49 16.67 -3.99 2.27
N GLU A 50 16.41 -3.32 1.14
CA GLU A 50 15.09 -3.31 0.51
C GLU A 50 14.71 -4.67 -0.07
N VAL A 51 15.67 -5.37 -0.69
CA VAL A 51 15.48 -6.76 -1.12
C VAL A 51 15.13 -7.68 0.05
N SER A 52 15.77 -7.49 1.21
CA SER A 52 15.47 -8.30 2.41
C SER A 52 14.08 -7.99 2.98
N ARG A 53 13.65 -6.72 2.99
CA ARG A 53 12.29 -6.34 3.42
C ARG A 53 11.22 -6.96 2.52
N GLY A 54 11.40 -6.86 1.19
CA GLY A 54 10.48 -7.45 0.22
C GLY A 54 10.34 -8.96 0.39
N ARG A 55 11.46 -9.68 0.62
CA ARG A 55 11.44 -11.12 0.89
C ARG A 55 10.67 -11.50 2.16
N ILE A 56 10.78 -10.69 3.22
CA ILE A 56 10.06 -10.94 4.47
C ILE A 56 8.55 -10.72 4.28
N VAL A 57 8.15 -9.67 3.56
CA VAL A 57 6.73 -9.43 3.24
C VAL A 57 6.16 -10.55 2.38
N ALA A 58 6.86 -10.93 1.30
CA ALA A 58 6.43 -12.03 0.45
C ALA A 58 6.27 -13.34 1.23
N ALA A 59 7.25 -13.67 2.07
CA ALA A 59 7.19 -14.85 2.93
C ALA A 59 6.00 -14.86 3.89
N LEU A 60 5.58 -13.70 4.41
CA LEU A 60 4.40 -13.59 5.27
C LEU A 60 3.13 -13.88 4.47
N LEU A 61 2.96 -13.25 3.31
CA LEU A 61 1.79 -13.47 2.47
C LEU A 61 1.71 -14.91 1.94
N ASP A 62 2.85 -15.51 1.60
CA ASP A 62 2.92 -16.92 1.19
C ASP A 62 2.52 -17.85 2.33
N LEU A 63 2.97 -17.60 3.57
CA LEU A 63 2.57 -18.41 4.72
C LEU A 63 1.06 -18.36 4.96
N MET A 64 0.47 -17.17 4.87
CA MET A 64 -0.98 -16.99 4.98
C MET A 64 -1.72 -17.68 3.82
N GLY A 65 -1.22 -17.55 2.60
CA GLY A 65 -1.79 -18.21 1.40
C GLY A 65 -1.69 -19.74 1.42
N ASP A 66 -0.67 -20.28 2.08
CA ASP A 66 -0.52 -21.72 2.31
C ASP A 66 -1.46 -22.26 3.43
N GLY A 67 -2.25 -21.39 4.05
CA GLY A 67 -3.20 -21.75 5.10
C GLY A 67 -2.67 -21.65 6.53
N THR A 68 -1.47 -21.07 6.74
CA THR A 68 -1.02 -20.75 8.11
C THR A 68 -1.81 -19.56 8.62
N ALA A 69 -2.60 -19.74 9.68
CA ALA A 69 -3.32 -18.61 10.29
C ALA A 69 -2.31 -17.56 10.77
N TYR A 70 -2.63 -16.29 10.53
CA TYR A 70 -1.73 -15.16 10.82
C TYR A 70 -1.23 -15.17 12.27
N ARG A 71 -2.12 -15.45 13.22
CA ARG A 71 -1.81 -15.52 14.65
C ARG A 71 -0.78 -16.61 15.01
N ASP A 72 -0.63 -17.62 14.16
CA ASP A 72 0.30 -18.74 14.35
C ASP A 72 1.65 -18.50 13.65
N VAL A 73 1.77 -17.42 12.87
CA VAL A 73 3.03 -17.04 12.22
C VAL A 73 3.99 -16.49 13.27
N SER A 74 5.05 -17.25 13.56
CA SER A 74 6.15 -16.80 14.42
C SER A 74 7.27 -16.14 13.63
N VAL A 75 8.07 -15.28 14.28
CA VAL A 75 9.28 -14.70 13.68
C VAL A 75 10.25 -15.78 13.18
N THR A 76 10.36 -16.91 13.89
CA THR A 76 11.22 -18.03 13.49
C THR A 76 10.72 -18.65 12.18
N LEU A 77 9.42 -18.94 12.10
CA LEU A 77 8.79 -19.50 10.91
C LEU A 77 8.92 -18.55 9.71
N LEU A 78 8.58 -17.28 9.92
CA LEU A 78 8.65 -16.24 8.90
C LEU A 78 10.08 -16.02 8.39
N ALA A 79 11.05 -15.89 9.29
CA ALA A 79 12.45 -15.74 8.91
C ALA A 79 12.95 -16.96 8.13
N GLY A 80 12.58 -18.18 8.56
CA GLY A 80 12.88 -19.42 7.86
C GLY A 80 12.30 -19.44 6.44
N ARG A 81 11.01 -19.11 6.29
CA ARG A 81 10.35 -19.00 4.97
C ARG A 81 11.03 -17.97 4.07
N ALA A 82 11.44 -16.83 4.63
CA ALA A 82 12.16 -15.79 3.88
C ALA A 82 13.60 -16.18 3.52
N GLY A 83 14.13 -17.32 4.02
CA GLY A 83 15.51 -17.74 3.86
C GLY A 83 16.51 -16.86 4.61
N LEU A 84 16.14 -16.38 5.81
CA LEU A 84 16.90 -15.45 6.64
C LEU A 84 17.08 -15.99 8.07
N SER A 85 18.10 -15.51 8.76
CA SER A 85 18.22 -15.74 10.21
C SER A 85 17.30 -14.80 11.00
N ARG A 86 16.91 -15.18 12.22
CA ARG A 86 16.15 -14.30 13.15
C ARG A 86 16.87 -12.97 13.40
N ARG A 87 18.20 -12.99 13.54
CA ARG A 87 19.02 -11.77 13.70
C ARG A 87 18.86 -10.84 12.49
N THR A 88 18.83 -11.40 11.27
CA THR A 88 18.59 -10.61 10.07
C THR A 88 17.17 -10.07 10.04
N PHE A 89 16.16 -10.88 10.38
CA PHE A 89 14.77 -10.41 10.50
C PHE A 89 14.66 -9.18 11.41
N TYR A 90 15.20 -9.26 12.63
CA TYR A 90 15.12 -8.17 13.62
C TYR A 90 15.87 -6.89 13.23
N ARG A 91 16.74 -6.95 12.22
CA ARG A 91 17.34 -5.74 11.63
C ARG A 91 16.37 -4.95 10.75
N HIS A 92 15.27 -5.58 10.33
CA HIS A 92 14.28 -5.00 9.41
C HIS A 92 12.93 -4.76 10.08
N PHE A 93 12.47 -5.67 10.94
CA PHE A 93 11.16 -5.61 11.58
C PHE A 93 11.22 -6.06 13.04
N ALA A 94 10.47 -5.40 13.90
CA ALA A 94 10.41 -5.71 15.33
C ALA A 94 9.52 -6.93 15.64
N SER A 95 8.50 -7.18 14.82
CA SER A 95 7.51 -8.24 14.98
C SER A 95 6.92 -8.64 13.63
N VAL A 96 6.08 -9.68 13.62
CA VAL A 96 5.27 -10.06 12.45
C VAL A 96 4.28 -8.95 12.10
N ASP A 97 3.63 -8.35 13.11
CA ASP A 97 2.72 -7.20 12.91
C ASP A 97 3.42 -6.02 12.24
N ALA A 98 4.68 -5.73 12.61
CA ALA A 98 5.44 -4.66 11.99
C ALA A 98 5.68 -4.91 10.49
N VAL A 99 5.69 -6.16 10.03
CA VAL A 99 5.81 -6.51 8.60
C VAL A 99 4.52 -6.14 7.87
N LEU A 100 3.36 -6.56 8.42
CA LEU A 100 2.06 -6.31 7.79
C LEU A 100 1.69 -4.81 7.83
N ASP A 101 1.90 -4.16 8.98
CA ASP A 101 1.69 -2.72 9.15
C ASP A 101 2.51 -1.93 8.13
N ALA A 102 3.78 -2.28 7.96
CA ALA A 102 4.64 -1.64 6.97
C ALA A 102 4.11 -1.85 5.55
N ARG A 103 3.73 -3.09 5.20
CA ARG A 103 3.19 -3.37 3.87
C ARG A 103 1.93 -2.55 3.56
N LEU A 104 1.00 -2.45 4.51
CA LEU A 104 -0.23 -1.68 4.32
C LEU A 104 0.06 -0.16 4.22
N ARG A 105 0.97 0.36 5.04
CA ARG A 105 1.42 1.77 4.93
C ARG A 105 2.09 2.04 3.59
N ASP A 106 2.97 1.15 3.12
CA ASP A 106 3.65 1.28 1.83
C ASP A 106 2.65 1.29 0.66
N LEU A 107 1.60 0.44 0.73
CA LEU A 107 0.49 0.46 -0.22
C LEU A 107 -0.28 1.79 -0.18
N GLY A 108 -0.56 2.32 1.00
CA GLY A 108 -1.21 3.63 1.16
C GLY A 108 -0.40 4.76 0.56
N ALA A 109 0.91 4.79 0.84
CA ALA A 109 1.81 5.78 0.27
C ALA A 109 1.90 5.67 -1.26
N SER A 110 1.97 4.44 -1.79
CA SER A 110 1.95 4.19 -3.23
C SER A 110 0.65 4.67 -3.89
N PHE A 111 -0.49 4.39 -3.26
CA PHE A 111 -1.78 4.88 -3.71
C PHE A 111 -1.83 6.40 -3.74
N ALA A 112 -1.42 7.09 -2.66
CA ALA A 112 -1.37 8.54 -2.59
C ALA A 112 -0.51 9.15 -3.70
N ALA A 113 0.67 8.58 -3.98
CA ALA A 113 1.55 9.06 -5.05
C ALA A 113 0.91 8.91 -6.44
N ARG A 114 0.25 7.77 -6.71
CA ARG A 114 -0.48 7.53 -7.96
C ARG A 114 -1.69 8.46 -8.09
N ALA A 115 -2.49 8.59 -7.04
CA ALA A 115 -3.69 9.42 -7.02
C ALA A 115 -3.34 10.91 -7.21
N THR A 116 -2.27 11.40 -6.59
CA THR A 116 -1.82 12.80 -6.75
C THR A 116 -1.29 13.08 -8.16
N THR A 117 -0.70 12.08 -8.82
CA THR A 117 -0.16 12.23 -10.17
C THR A 117 -1.25 12.10 -11.24
N ALA A 118 -2.21 11.18 -11.04
CA ALA A 118 -3.23 10.84 -12.02
C ALA A 118 -4.48 11.73 -11.94
N LEU A 119 -4.80 12.25 -10.75
CA LEU A 119 -5.98 13.08 -10.54
C LEU A 119 -5.54 14.55 -10.52
N GLY A 120 -6.00 15.32 -11.52
CA GLY A 120 -5.70 16.75 -11.66
C GLY A 120 -6.31 17.63 -10.56
N ALA A 121 -6.33 18.95 -10.78
CA ALA A 121 -6.80 19.92 -9.77
C ALA A 121 -8.30 19.82 -9.42
N GLU A 122 -9.14 19.38 -10.36
CA GLU A 122 -10.60 19.25 -10.20
C GLU A 122 -10.97 17.80 -9.87
N ARG A 123 -10.78 17.39 -8.61
CA ARG A 123 -11.06 16.02 -8.17
C ARG A 123 -12.54 15.85 -7.82
N ARG A 124 -13.28 15.03 -8.58
CA ARG A 124 -14.60 14.55 -8.15
C ARG A 124 -14.44 13.34 -7.23
N LEU A 125 -15.40 13.13 -6.32
CA LEU A 125 -15.36 12.01 -5.39
C LEU A 125 -15.36 10.66 -6.13
N GLY A 126 -16.13 10.53 -7.22
CA GLY A 126 -16.16 9.34 -8.06
C GLY A 126 -14.82 8.99 -8.69
N ASP A 127 -14.03 9.96 -9.14
CA ASP A 127 -12.71 9.70 -9.74
C ASP A 127 -11.74 9.11 -8.70
N LEU A 128 -11.76 9.67 -7.48
CA LEU A 128 -10.98 9.16 -6.36
C LEU A 128 -11.46 7.75 -5.95
N ALA A 129 -12.78 7.55 -5.89
CA ALA A 129 -13.35 6.26 -5.57
C ALA A 129 -12.98 5.20 -6.63
N PHE A 130 -13.07 5.53 -7.91
CA PHE A 130 -12.65 4.67 -9.00
C PHE A 130 -11.19 4.27 -8.88
N ALA A 131 -10.30 5.24 -8.64
CA ALA A 131 -8.88 4.99 -8.44
C ALA A 131 -8.62 4.08 -7.22
N TYR A 132 -9.33 4.32 -6.12
CA TYR A 132 -9.22 3.53 -4.88
C TYR A 132 -9.67 2.08 -5.06
N PHE A 133 -10.85 1.85 -5.64
CA PHE A 133 -11.34 0.49 -5.85
C PHE A 133 -10.55 -0.25 -6.93
N SER A 134 -10.09 0.44 -7.99
CA SER A 134 -9.19 -0.16 -8.99
C SER A 134 -7.84 -0.54 -8.38
N PHE A 135 -7.34 0.24 -7.44
CA PHE A 135 -6.12 -0.11 -6.69
C PHE A 135 -6.31 -1.37 -5.85
N TRP A 136 -7.44 -1.48 -5.16
CA TRP A 136 -7.75 -2.63 -4.33
C TRP A 136 -8.11 -3.88 -5.13
N GLU A 137 -8.74 -3.74 -6.30
CA GLU A 137 -8.97 -4.83 -7.26
C GLU A 137 -7.63 -5.50 -7.66
N GLN A 138 -6.61 -4.68 -7.95
CA GLN A 138 -5.25 -5.17 -8.23
C GLN A 138 -4.60 -5.90 -7.03
N HIS A 139 -5.18 -5.77 -5.83
CA HIS A 139 -4.69 -6.34 -4.58
C HIS A 139 -5.74 -7.23 -3.90
N GLU A 140 -6.72 -7.74 -4.65
CA GLU A 140 -7.78 -8.62 -4.16
C GLU A 140 -7.25 -9.83 -3.38
N PRO A 141 -6.17 -10.55 -3.82
CA PRO A 141 -5.64 -11.67 -3.05
C PRO A 141 -5.20 -11.28 -1.64
N LEU A 142 -4.64 -10.07 -1.46
CA LEU A 142 -4.29 -9.57 -0.13
C LEU A 142 -5.55 -9.29 0.69
N LEU A 143 -6.60 -8.71 0.11
CA LEU A 143 -7.86 -8.46 0.82
C LEU A 143 -8.53 -9.76 1.28
N VAL A 144 -8.48 -10.81 0.47
CA VAL A 144 -8.94 -12.16 0.85
C VAL A 144 -8.13 -12.68 2.03
N LEU A 145 -6.80 -12.62 1.98
CA LEU A 145 -5.94 -13.04 3.09
C LEU A 145 -6.23 -12.26 4.38
N LEU A 146 -6.46 -10.95 4.29
CA LEU A 146 -6.79 -10.12 5.43
C LEU A 146 -8.17 -10.46 6.00
N ARG A 147 -9.18 -10.67 5.15
CA ARG A 147 -10.53 -11.07 5.56
C ARG A 147 -10.49 -12.41 6.30
N ASP A 148 -9.85 -13.41 5.71
CA ASP A 148 -9.81 -14.78 6.24
C ASP A 148 -9.03 -14.87 7.56
N ASN A 149 -8.23 -13.86 7.88
CA ASN A 149 -7.50 -13.73 9.15
C ASN A 149 -8.07 -12.66 10.09
N GLU A 150 -9.25 -12.09 9.81
CA GLU A 150 -9.91 -11.03 10.61
C GLU A 150 -9.11 -9.70 10.71
N LEU A 151 -8.22 -9.46 9.75
CA LEU A 151 -7.30 -8.32 9.68
C LEU A 151 -7.77 -7.20 8.75
N LEU A 152 -8.97 -7.31 8.17
CA LEU A 152 -9.46 -6.35 7.17
C LEU A 152 -9.51 -4.90 7.72
N HIS A 153 -9.76 -4.74 9.01
CA HIS A 153 -9.75 -3.46 9.72
C HIS A 153 -8.40 -2.70 9.62
N LEU A 154 -7.30 -3.41 9.34
CA LEU A 154 -5.99 -2.79 9.14
C LEU A 154 -5.90 -1.99 7.83
N THR A 155 -6.77 -2.24 6.85
CA THR A 155 -6.84 -1.42 5.63
C THR A 155 -7.29 0.01 5.95
N GLY A 156 -8.31 0.19 6.79
CA GLY A 156 -8.76 1.51 7.20
C GLY A 156 -7.74 2.26 8.06
N SER A 157 -7.03 1.55 8.94
CA SER A 157 -6.05 2.17 9.84
C SER A 157 -4.67 2.37 9.19
N ARG A 158 -3.97 1.30 8.80
CA ARG A 158 -2.57 1.35 8.35
C ARG A 158 -2.41 1.85 6.93
N PHE A 159 -3.23 1.38 5.99
CA PHE A 159 -3.22 1.94 4.65
C PHE A 159 -3.70 3.40 4.65
N GLY A 160 -4.71 3.73 5.46
CA GLY A 160 -5.15 5.11 5.67
C GLY A 160 -4.06 6.02 6.25
N GLU A 161 -3.28 5.53 7.21
CA GLU A 161 -2.10 6.22 7.76
C GLU A 161 -1.04 6.47 6.67
N GLY A 162 -0.67 5.45 5.90
CA GLY A 162 0.32 5.60 4.83
C GLY A 162 -0.11 6.59 3.74
N THR A 163 -1.40 6.57 3.38
CA THR A 163 -1.98 7.53 2.44
C THR A 163 -1.90 8.96 2.98
N ARG A 164 -2.29 9.15 4.24
CA ARG A 164 -2.27 10.44 4.95
C ARG A 164 -0.84 10.98 5.01
N ASP A 165 0.10 10.16 5.46
CA ASP A 165 1.48 10.57 5.68
C ASP A 165 2.14 10.97 4.36
N ALA A 166 1.84 10.27 3.26
CA ALA A 166 2.31 10.64 1.93
C ALA A 166 1.68 11.93 1.40
N LEU A 167 0.37 12.13 1.58
CA LEU A 167 -0.33 13.34 1.15
C LEU A 167 0.14 14.60 1.91
N PHE A 168 0.48 14.43 3.19
CA PHE A 168 0.82 15.55 4.08
C PHE A 168 2.31 15.66 4.42
N ALA A 169 3.18 14.88 3.77
CA ALA A 169 4.63 14.95 3.95
C ALA A 169 5.22 16.36 3.71
N GLY A 170 4.51 17.23 2.97
CA GLY A 170 4.89 18.62 2.70
C GLY A 170 4.53 19.64 3.79
N GLY A 171 3.89 19.24 4.89
CA GLY A 171 3.68 20.07 6.10
C GLY A 171 2.58 21.15 6.03
N GLU A 172 2.12 21.57 4.85
CA GLU A 172 1.15 22.68 4.71
C GLU A 172 -0.25 22.34 5.27
N ALA A 173 -0.66 21.08 5.23
CA ALA A 173 -1.97 20.65 5.71
C ALA A 173 -2.05 20.37 7.21
N ALA A 174 -0.91 20.32 7.92
CA ALA A 174 -0.88 20.01 9.35
C ALA A 174 -1.51 21.11 10.23
N GLY A 175 -1.75 22.31 9.68
CA GLY A 175 -2.36 23.44 10.37
C GLY A 175 -3.87 23.59 10.19
N ASP A 176 -4.49 22.96 9.19
CA ASP A 176 -5.92 23.07 8.94
C ASP A 176 -6.68 21.87 9.50
N SER A 177 -7.19 22.04 10.72
CA SER A 177 -8.00 21.02 11.39
C SER A 177 -9.22 20.58 10.58
N SER A 178 -9.79 21.46 9.75
CA SER A 178 -10.98 21.16 8.93
C SER A 178 -10.66 20.16 7.82
N LEU A 179 -9.52 20.36 7.13
CA LEU A 179 -9.05 19.44 6.10
C LEU A 179 -8.73 18.06 6.68
N ALA A 180 -8.20 18.01 7.91
CA ALA A 180 -7.95 16.75 8.61
C ALA A 180 -9.26 15.97 8.91
N TYR A 181 -10.33 16.66 9.34
CA TYR A 181 -11.65 16.03 9.53
C TYR A 181 -12.27 15.57 8.22
N LEU A 182 -12.19 16.38 7.15
CA LEU A 182 -12.69 16.01 5.82
C LEU A 182 -11.96 14.77 5.28
N TYR A 183 -10.64 14.73 5.38
CA TYR A 183 -9.85 13.56 5.02
C TYR A 183 -10.29 12.33 5.82
N ARG A 184 -10.46 12.48 7.14
CA ARG A 184 -10.85 11.36 8.00
C ARG A 184 -12.26 10.86 7.71
N PHE A 185 -13.20 11.75 7.41
CA PHE A 185 -14.55 11.39 6.97
C PHE A 185 -14.51 10.59 5.67
N MET A 186 -13.80 11.11 4.66
CA MET A 186 -13.66 10.45 3.36
C MET A 186 -12.96 9.09 3.48
N ALA A 187 -11.83 9.02 4.19
CA ALA A 187 -11.11 7.77 4.43
C ALA A 187 -11.97 6.75 5.17
N GLY A 188 -12.79 7.18 6.13
CA GLY A 188 -13.75 6.33 6.84
C GLY A 188 -14.83 5.78 5.91
N GLY A 189 -15.43 6.63 5.08
CA GLY A 189 -16.43 6.23 4.09
C GLY A 189 -15.88 5.23 3.07
N MET A 190 -14.73 5.54 2.48
CA MET A 190 -14.05 4.66 1.51
C MET A 190 -13.67 3.31 2.13
N SER A 191 -13.16 3.31 3.37
CA SER A 191 -12.80 2.06 4.06
C SER A 191 -14.03 1.22 4.41
N SER A 192 -15.14 1.86 4.77
CA SER A 192 -16.40 1.15 5.05
C SER A 192 -16.98 0.52 3.79
N MET A 193 -16.91 1.23 2.66
CA MET A 193 -17.32 0.67 1.36
C MET A 193 -16.40 -0.47 0.91
N LEU A 194 -15.08 -0.40 1.18
CA LEU A 194 -14.15 -1.51 0.93
C LEU A 194 -14.50 -2.74 1.75
N ASP A 195 -14.76 -2.57 3.05
CA ASP A 195 -15.17 -3.67 3.94
C ASP A 195 -16.44 -4.35 3.42
N GLN A 196 -17.46 -3.58 3.03
CA GLN A 196 -18.67 -4.11 2.41
C GLN A 196 -18.37 -4.85 1.10
N TRP A 197 -17.55 -4.27 0.21
CA TRP A 197 -17.22 -4.87 -1.07
C TRP A 197 -16.51 -6.22 -0.93
N VAL A 198 -15.63 -6.34 0.07
CA VAL A 198 -14.93 -7.60 0.40
C VAL A 198 -15.90 -8.63 0.99
N ARG A 199 -16.86 -8.21 1.83
CA ARG A 199 -17.90 -9.09 2.40
C ARG A 199 -18.86 -9.61 1.35
N ASP A 200 -19.20 -8.78 0.37
CA ASP A 200 -20.03 -9.13 -0.78
C ASP A 200 -19.28 -10.03 -1.78
N GLY A 201 -17.98 -10.32 -1.56
CA GLY A 201 -17.21 -11.20 -2.45
C GLY A 201 -16.82 -10.53 -3.78
N PHE A 202 -16.58 -9.21 -3.76
CA PHE A 202 -16.13 -8.43 -4.91
C PHE A 202 -17.12 -8.37 -6.10
N GLU A 203 -18.42 -8.57 -5.85
CA GLU A 203 -19.45 -8.63 -6.90
C GLU A 203 -19.57 -7.39 -7.79
N ARG A 204 -19.21 -6.20 -7.27
CA ARG A 204 -19.30 -4.93 -7.99
C ARG A 204 -17.97 -4.55 -8.60
N THR A 205 -18.02 -3.95 -9.79
CA THR A 205 -16.84 -3.37 -10.44
C THR A 205 -16.43 -2.05 -9.77
N PRO A 206 -15.15 -1.63 -9.87
CA PRO A 206 -14.70 -0.32 -9.40
C PRO A 206 -15.52 0.85 -9.97
N ARG A 207 -16.03 0.72 -11.20
CA ARG A 207 -16.84 1.75 -11.86
C ARG A 207 -18.24 1.89 -11.22
N GLU A 208 -18.86 0.78 -10.85
CA GLU A 208 -20.15 0.80 -10.14
C GLU A 208 -20.02 1.37 -8.74
N LEU A 209 -18.92 1.04 -8.05
CA LEU A 209 -18.59 1.61 -6.72
C LEU A 209 -18.30 3.11 -6.80
N ALA A 210 -17.61 3.56 -7.84
CA ALA A 210 -17.40 4.98 -8.09
C ALA A 210 -18.73 5.73 -8.32
N ALA A 211 -19.64 5.16 -9.12
CA ALA A 211 -20.97 5.73 -9.34
C ALA A 211 -21.83 5.77 -8.06
N LEU A 212 -21.62 4.84 -7.12
CA LEU A 212 -22.22 4.91 -5.79
C LEU A 212 -21.65 6.08 -4.97
N ALA A 213 -20.34 6.28 -5.01
CA ALA A 213 -19.69 7.39 -4.32
C ALA A 213 -20.15 8.76 -4.86
N ASP A 214 -20.29 8.92 -6.18
CA ASP A 214 -20.83 10.14 -6.78
C ASP A 214 -22.27 10.44 -6.33
N ARG A 215 -23.14 9.42 -6.33
CA ARG A 215 -24.52 9.57 -5.83
C ARG A 215 -24.56 9.99 -4.36
N LEU A 216 -23.65 9.48 -3.54
CA LEU A 216 -23.54 9.88 -2.13
C LEU A 216 -23.09 11.34 -2.00
N ALA A 217 -22.10 11.78 -2.79
CA ALA A 217 -21.67 13.18 -2.80
C ALA A 217 -22.82 14.12 -3.18
N GLU A 218 -23.62 13.76 -4.19
CA GLU A 218 -24.81 14.52 -4.60
C GLU A 218 -25.82 14.62 -3.46
N HIS A 219 -26.16 13.51 -2.79
CA HIS A 219 -27.10 13.53 -1.65
C HIS A 219 -26.59 14.35 -0.47
N LEU A 220 -25.29 14.29 -0.16
CA LEU A 220 -24.69 15.07 0.94
C LEU A 220 -24.61 16.57 0.61
N SER A 221 -24.51 16.93 -0.67
CA SER A 221 -24.52 18.33 -1.13
C SER A 221 -25.91 18.98 -1.16
N VAL A 222 -26.98 18.17 -1.11
CA VAL A 222 -28.37 18.63 -1.25
C VAL A 222 -29.12 18.70 0.09
N ALA A 223 -28.47 18.46 1.24
CA ALA A 223 -29.12 18.64 2.53
C ALA A 223 -29.38 20.14 2.80
N PRO A 224 -30.66 20.60 2.84
CA PRO A 224 -30.95 21.97 3.21
C PRO A 224 -30.70 22.13 4.71
N VAL A 225 -29.89 23.13 5.06
CA VAL A 225 -29.87 23.71 6.42
C VAL A 225 -31.20 24.43 6.66
#